data_AF-A0ABD5Z5F9-F1
#
_entry.id   AF-A0ABD5Z5F9-F1
#
_cell.length_a   1.000
_cell.length_b   1.000
_cell.length_c   1.000
_cell.angle_alpha   90.00
_cell.angle_beta   90.00
_cell.angle_gamma   90.00
#
_symmetry.space_group_name_H-M   'P 1'
#
loop_
_entity.id
_entity.type
_entity.pdbx_description
1 polymer ?
#
loop_
_entity_poly.entity_id
_entity_poly.type
_entity_poly.pdbx_seq_one_letter_code
_entity_poly.pdbx_strand_id
1 'polypeptide(L)'
;MAVDALPKRPLSHAEVRVLGASGSFVDVRPVNTFLFPERDTTLVTSLVLVTDSGLRAVDYDPAAREWQVVRTEPLDSPESAEDVPDELLTDVQSELEQRAQELEEAGVVSETPEPNEDVQVREASNLGSLLYEQYTNEPEN
;
A
#
# COMPACT_ATOMS: atom_id res chain seq x y z
N MET A 1 16.47 -3.57 -5.11
CA MET A 1 16.94 -4.42 -3.99
C MET A 1 15.96 -4.48 -2.82
N ALA A 2 15.32 -3.39 -2.36
CA ALA A 2 14.28 -3.49 -1.32
C ALA A 2 12.90 -3.93 -1.86
N VAL A 3 12.54 -3.47 -3.07
CA VAL A 3 11.21 -3.72 -3.67
C VAL A 3 11.10 -5.10 -4.27
N ASP A 4 12.19 -5.62 -4.86
CA ASP A 4 12.26 -6.98 -5.42
C ASP A 4 12.08 -8.09 -4.37
N ALA A 5 12.26 -7.75 -3.09
CA ALA A 5 12.05 -8.67 -1.97
C ALA A 5 10.60 -8.69 -1.48
N LEU A 6 9.74 -7.78 -1.96
CA LEU A 6 8.33 -7.77 -1.63
C LEU A 6 7.61 -8.90 -2.38
N PRO A 7 6.61 -9.54 -1.75
CA PRO A 7 5.85 -10.59 -2.41
C PRO A 7 5.03 -10.00 -3.57
N LYS A 8 4.73 -10.82 -4.58
CA LYS A 8 3.89 -10.47 -5.74
C LYS A 8 2.39 -10.40 -5.40
N ARG A 9 2.08 -9.85 -4.24
CA ARG A 9 0.75 -9.67 -3.66
C ARG A 9 0.76 -8.44 -2.74
N PRO A 10 -0.42 -7.84 -2.45
CA PRO A 10 -0.51 -6.82 -1.43
C PRO A 10 -0.10 -7.40 -0.07
N LEU A 11 0.36 -6.53 0.83
CA LEU A 11 0.76 -6.91 2.19
C LEU A 11 -0.39 -6.69 3.15
N SER A 12 -0.52 -7.54 4.16
CA SER A 12 -1.35 -7.21 5.32
C SER A 12 -0.69 -6.16 6.20
N HIS A 13 -1.49 -5.41 6.95
CA HIS A 13 -0.97 -4.47 7.93
C HIS A 13 -0.04 -5.13 8.96
N ALA A 14 -0.27 -6.41 9.28
CA ALA A 14 0.62 -7.19 10.15
C ALA A 14 1.98 -7.45 9.51
N GLU A 15 2.03 -7.82 8.22
CA GLU A 15 3.28 -8.01 7.48
C GLU A 15 4.06 -6.71 7.33
N VAL A 16 3.38 -5.58 7.12
CA VAL A 16 4.04 -4.25 7.09
C VAL A 16 4.69 -3.92 8.42
N ARG A 17 4.04 -4.24 9.56
CA ARG A 17 4.68 -4.08 10.88
C ARG A 17 5.89 -4.98 11.05
N VAL A 18 5.82 -6.24 10.58
CA VAL A 18 6.97 -7.16 10.61
C VAL A 18 8.10 -6.63 9.74
N LEU A 19 7.79 -6.05 8.58
CA LEU A 19 8.77 -5.42 7.70
C LEU A 19 9.47 -4.24 8.39
N GLY A 20 8.72 -3.36 9.05
CA GLY A 20 9.29 -2.27 9.85
C GLY A 20 10.13 -2.75 11.04
N ALA A 21 9.73 -3.85 11.69
CA ALA A 21 10.48 -4.44 12.80
C ALA A 21 11.70 -5.26 12.36
N SER A 22 11.89 -5.51 11.06
CA SER A 22 12.98 -6.35 10.54
C SER A 22 14.38 -5.71 10.69
N GLY A 23 14.45 -4.40 10.96
CA GLY A 23 15.70 -3.64 11.00
C GLY A 23 16.33 -3.39 9.63
N SER A 24 15.68 -3.79 8.53
CA SER A 24 16.14 -3.53 7.16
C SER A 24 15.82 -2.11 6.68
N PHE A 25 14.93 -1.42 7.40
CA PHE A 25 14.45 -0.09 7.11
C PHE A 25 14.54 0.75 8.38
N VAL A 26 14.84 2.04 8.21
CA VAL A 26 14.79 3.04 9.27
C VAL A 26 13.34 3.28 9.68
N ASP A 27 12.43 3.32 8.70
CA ASP A 27 11.00 3.43 8.92
C ASP A 27 10.20 2.83 7.75
N VAL A 28 9.00 2.33 8.04
CA VAL A 28 8.06 1.80 7.04
C VAL A 28 6.68 2.35 7.35
N ARG A 29 6.16 3.18 6.45
CA ARG A 29 4.84 3.81 6.61
C ARG A 29 3.85 3.27 5.58
N PRO A 30 2.74 2.64 6.01
CA PRO A 30 1.62 2.40 5.12
C PRO A 30 0.95 3.72 4.77
N VAL A 31 0.74 3.96 3.47
CA VAL A 31 0.04 5.15 2.99
C VAL A 31 -1.38 4.78 2.59
N ASN A 32 -1.51 3.82 1.68
CA ASN A 32 -2.82 3.37 1.23
C ASN A 32 -3.19 2.01 1.83
N THR A 33 -4.35 1.95 2.48
CA THR A 33 -4.85 0.76 3.16
C THR A 33 -6.31 0.48 2.85
N PHE A 34 -6.61 -0.76 2.51
CA PHE A 34 -7.95 -1.26 2.26
C PHE A 34 -8.42 -2.11 3.43
N LEU A 35 -9.52 -1.70 4.07
CA LEU A 35 -10.14 -2.43 5.18
C LEU A 35 -11.17 -3.43 4.66
N PHE A 36 -11.05 -4.68 5.10
CA PHE A 36 -11.96 -5.77 4.80
C PHE A 36 -12.69 -6.21 6.09
N PRO A 37 -13.79 -5.54 6.47
CA PRO A 37 -14.49 -5.82 7.73
C PRO A 37 -15.09 -7.23 7.77
N GLU A 38 -15.50 -7.78 6.63
CA GLU A 38 -16.02 -9.15 6.52
C GLU A 38 -14.96 -10.23 6.81
N ARG A 39 -13.68 -9.86 6.74
CA ARG A 39 -12.52 -10.77 6.85
C ARG A 39 -11.56 -10.36 7.96
N ASP A 40 -11.92 -9.36 8.77
CA ASP A 40 -11.09 -8.76 9.84
C ASP A 40 -9.63 -8.51 9.41
N THR A 41 -9.45 -8.04 8.15
CA THR A 41 -8.13 -7.89 7.53
C THR A 41 -7.97 -6.49 6.95
N THR A 42 -6.77 -5.94 7.07
CA THR A 42 -6.39 -4.69 6.38
C THR A 42 -5.24 -4.99 5.44
N LEU A 43 -5.43 -4.71 4.14
CA LEU A 43 -4.38 -4.82 3.14
C LEU A 43 -3.77 -3.45 2.86
N VAL A 44 -2.50 -3.44 2.51
CA VAL A 44 -1.70 -2.25 2.21
C VAL A 44 -1.20 -2.41 0.78
N THR A 45 -1.49 -1.41 -0.04
CA THR A 45 -1.08 -1.37 -1.46
C THR A 45 0.00 -0.34 -1.72
N SER A 46 0.20 0.63 -0.82
CA SER A 46 1.20 1.67 -1.02
C SER A 46 1.97 1.92 0.28
N LEU A 47 3.30 2.00 0.17
CA LEU A 47 4.22 2.09 1.29
C LEU A 47 5.28 3.15 1.01
N VAL A 48 5.70 3.83 2.08
CA VAL A 48 6.93 4.62 2.10
C VAL A 48 7.96 3.84 2.91
N LEU A 49 9.08 3.54 2.25
CA LEU A 49 10.22 2.83 2.83
C LEU A 49 11.36 3.83 3.03
N VAL A 50 11.73 4.06 4.29
CA VAL A 50 12.88 4.89 4.64
C VAL A 50 14.07 3.98 4.93
N THR A 51 15.18 4.24 4.28
CA THR A 51 16.45 3.51 4.41
C THR A 51 17.56 4.47 4.82
N ASP A 52 18.70 3.93 5.23
CA ASP A 52 19.91 4.71 5.55
C ASP A 52 20.44 5.54 4.38
N SER A 53 19.96 5.30 3.16
CA SER A 53 20.39 6.01 1.95
C SER A 53 19.32 6.92 1.34
N GLY A 54 18.10 6.90 1.89
CA GLY A 54 17.00 7.68 1.34
C GLY A 54 15.63 7.06 1.51
N LEU A 55 14.65 7.72 0.89
CA LEU A 55 13.25 7.34 0.87
C LEU A 55 12.89 6.69 -0.47
N ARG A 56 12.05 5.66 -0.40
CA ARG A 56 11.42 5.03 -1.57
C ARG A 56 9.91 4.91 -1.36
N ALA A 57 9.15 5.50 -2.27
CA ALA A 57 7.71 5.31 -2.35
C ALA A 57 7.43 4.14 -3.28
N VAL A 58 6.66 3.16 -2.80
CA VAL A 58 6.29 1.98 -3.57
C VAL A 58 4.78 1.81 -3.58
N ASP A 59 4.29 1.35 -4.72
CA ASP A 59 2.86 1.11 -4.95
C ASP A 59 2.69 -0.26 -5.60
N TYR A 60 1.64 -0.96 -5.21
CA TYR A 60 1.32 -2.28 -5.71
C TYR A 60 0.35 -2.16 -6.88
N ASP A 61 0.79 -2.61 -8.05
CA ASP A 61 -0.04 -2.69 -9.24
C ASP A 61 -0.80 -4.03 -9.25
N PRO A 62 -2.13 -4.03 -9.01
CA PRO A 62 -2.93 -5.25 -9.00
C PRO A 62 -3.11 -5.87 -10.39
N ALA A 63 -2.92 -5.12 -11.47
CA ALA A 63 -3.00 -5.63 -12.84
C ALA A 63 -1.71 -6.38 -13.22
N ALA A 64 -0.55 -5.83 -12.86
CA ALA A 64 0.74 -6.48 -13.06
C ALA A 64 1.10 -7.52 -11.98
N ARG A 65 0.44 -7.46 -10.81
CA ARG A 65 0.78 -8.22 -9.59
C ARG A 65 2.20 -7.96 -9.10
N GLU A 66 2.64 -6.71 -9.17
CA GLU A 66 4.02 -6.33 -8.87
C GLU A 66 4.08 -5.01 -8.10
N TRP A 67 5.07 -4.91 -7.20
CA TRP A 67 5.40 -3.67 -6.52
C TRP A 67 6.27 -2.81 -7.43
N GLN A 68 5.86 -1.57 -7.63
CA GLN A 68 6.54 -0.59 -8.46
C GLN A 68 7.11 0.53 -7.59
N VAL A 69 8.30 1.01 -7.92
CA VAL A 69 8.86 2.22 -7.31
C VAL A 69 8.22 3.42 -8.00
N VAL A 70 7.41 4.16 -7.24
CA VAL A 70 6.80 5.40 -7.72
C VAL A 70 7.81 6.54 -7.64
N ARG A 71 8.53 6.62 -6.52
CA ARG A 71 9.49 7.68 -6.26
C ARG A 71 10.67 7.22 -5.44
N THR A 72 11.82 7.83 -5.70
CA THR A 72 13.04 7.64 -4.90
C THR A 72 13.66 9.00 -4.65
N GLU A 73 13.96 9.28 -3.38
CA GLU A 73 14.57 10.53 -2.95
C GLU A 73 15.78 10.22 -2.07
N PRO A 74 16.97 10.75 -2.41
CA PRO A 74 18.13 10.61 -1.55
C PRO A 74 17.93 11.45 -0.28
N LEU A 75 18.33 10.91 0.87
CA LEU A 75 18.36 11.62 2.14
C LEU A 75 19.77 11.51 2.73
N ASP A 76 20.19 12.53 3.46
CA ASP A 76 21.48 12.55 4.16
C ASP A 76 21.46 11.64 5.40
N SER A 77 21.47 10.32 5.15
CA SER A 77 21.58 9.28 6.19
C SER A 77 20.56 9.43 7.33
N PRO A 78 19.25 9.30 7.05
CA PRO A 78 18.24 9.43 8.09
C PRO A 78 18.41 8.31 9.12
N GLU A 79 18.49 8.68 10.40
CA GLU A 79 18.61 7.72 11.52
C GLU A 79 17.23 7.36 12.07
N SER A 80 16.23 8.19 11.79
CA SER A 80 14.85 8.04 12.24
C SER A 80 13.88 8.66 11.24
N ALA A 81 12.60 8.33 11.39
CA ALA A 81 11.55 8.86 10.52
C ALA A 81 11.36 10.39 10.65
N GLU A 82 11.82 10.97 11.76
CA GLU A 82 11.81 12.40 12.05
C GLU A 82 12.85 13.17 11.22
N ASP A 83 13.87 12.47 10.68
CA ASP A 83 14.88 13.07 9.81
C ASP A 83 14.38 13.27 8.37
N VAL A 84 13.21 12.70 8.04
CA VAL A 84 12.60 12.88 6.72
C VAL A 84 11.81 14.19 6.71
N PRO A 85 12.07 15.11 5.76
CA PRO A 85 11.33 16.37 5.69
C PRO A 85 9.81 16.14 5.56
N ASP A 86 9.02 16.79 6.42
CA ASP A 86 7.55 16.66 6.41
C ASP A 86 6.94 17.05 5.06
N GLU A 87 7.48 18.07 4.39
CA GLU A 87 7.04 18.48 3.05
C GLU A 87 7.26 17.35 2.03
N LEU A 88 8.40 16.67 2.10
CA LEU A 88 8.68 15.54 1.21
C LEU A 88 7.75 14.36 1.51
N LEU A 89 7.54 14.04 2.78
CA LEU A 89 6.60 12.99 3.18
C LEU A 89 5.18 13.30 2.73
N THR A 90 4.75 14.55 2.83
CA THR A 90 3.41 14.98 2.42
C THR A 90 3.25 14.86 0.91
N ASP A 91 4.24 15.34 0.14
CA ASP A 91 4.24 15.28 -1.32
C ASP A 91 4.21 13.83 -1.83
N VAL A 92 5.01 12.96 -1.24
CA VAL A 92 5.03 11.52 -1.56
C VAL A 92 3.71 10.85 -1.20
N GLN A 93 3.15 11.15 -0.02
CA GLN A 93 1.86 10.60 0.38
C GLN A 93 0.76 11.02 -0.60
N SER A 94 0.70 12.31 -0.94
CA SER A 94 -0.27 12.84 -1.91
C SER A 94 -0.11 12.22 -3.31
N GLU A 95 1.12 11.91 -3.74
CA GLU A 95 1.35 11.22 -5.01
C GLU A 95 0.83 9.77 -4.97
N LEU A 96 1.11 9.03 -3.89
CA LEU A 96 0.61 7.67 -3.69
C LEU A 96 -0.93 7.63 -3.54
N GLU A 97 -1.52 8.60 -2.84
CA GLU A 97 -2.97 8.74 -2.71
C GLU A 97 -3.64 9.05 -4.06
N GLN A 98 -3.05 9.91 -4.89
CA GLN A 98 -3.56 10.15 -6.24
C GLN A 98 -3.52 8.88 -7.09
N ARG A 99 -2.42 8.11 -7.06
CA ARG A 99 -2.34 6.84 -7.80
C ARG A 99 -3.36 5.81 -7.33
N ALA A 100 -3.57 5.74 -6.02
CA ALA A 100 -4.62 4.92 -5.43
C ALA A 100 -6.01 5.30 -5.95
N GLN A 101 -6.31 6.60 -5.96
CA GLN A 101 -7.57 7.12 -6.49
C GLN A 101 -7.71 6.84 -7.99
N GLU A 102 -6.65 7.00 -8.78
CA GLU A 102 -6.64 6.63 -10.20
C GLU A 102 -6.91 5.13 -10.41
N LEU A 103 -6.37 4.25 -9.55
CA LEU A 103 -6.66 2.81 -9.60
C LEU A 103 -8.12 2.50 -9.23
N GLU A 104 -8.71 3.26 -8.30
CA GLU A 104 -10.13 3.16 -7.99
C GLU A 104 -11.01 3.64 -9.16
N GLU A 105 -10.67 4.77 -9.77
CA GLU A 105 -11.40 5.41 -10.87
C GLU A 105 -11.26 4.69 -12.22
N ALA A 106 -10.12 4.02 -12.48
CA ALA A 106 -9.84 3.30 -13.73
C ALA A 106 -10.71 2.03 -13.95
N GLY A 107 -11.75 1.83 -13.13
CA GLY A 107 -12.75 0.79 -13.36
C GLY A 107 -12.58 -0.43 -12.47
N VAL A 108 -12.06 -0.25 -11.26
CA VAL A 108 -12.12 -1.28 -10.22
C VAL A 108 -13.11 -0.92 -9.09
N VAL A 109 -13.89 0.15 -9.31
CA VAL A 109 -15.13 0.50 -8.63
C VAL A 109 -16.22 0.75 -9.69
N SER A 110 -17.25 -0.09 -9.74
CA SER A 110 -18.53 0.29 -10.35
C SER A 110 -19.44 0.80 -9.24
N GLU A 111 -19.75 2.09 -9.32
CA GLU A 111 -20.93 2.81 -8.81
C GLU A 111 -21.16 2.92 -7.29
N THR A 112 -21.25 4.18 -6.86
CA THR A 112 -21.80 4.67 -5.60
C THR A 112 -23.23 4.15 -5.38
N PRO A 113 -23.54 3.39 -4.30
CA PRO A 113 -24.92 3.03 -4.04
C PRO A 113 -25.65 4.13 -3.26
N GLU A 114 -26.85 4.46 -3.73
CA GLU A 114 -27.86 5.17 -2.93
C GLU A 114 -28.22 4.36 -1.68
N PRO A 115 -28.54 5.02 -0.55
CA PRO A 115 -28.77 4.33 0.72
C PRO A 115 -30.10 3.56 0.68
N ASN A 116 -30.07 2.26 0.98
CA ASN A 116 -31.25 1.52 1.38
C ASN A 116 -31.00 0.71 2.67
N GLU A 117 -32.00 0.78 3.54
CA GLU A 117 -32.04 0.29 4.91
C GLU A 117 -32.41 -1.20 4.94
N ASP A 118 -31.39 -2.07 5.07
CA ASP A 118 -31.34 -3.24 5.97
C ASP A 118 -30.10 -4.05 5.57
N VAL A 119 -29.08 -4.03 6.43
CA VAL A 119 -27.76 -4.67 6.25
C VAL A 119 -26.89 -4.05 5.15
N GLN A 120 -26.15 -2.99 5.49
CA GLN A 120 -25.08 -2.41 4.67
C GLN A 120 -23.85 -3.34 4.62
N VAL A 121 -23.90 -4.40 3.82
CA VAL A 121 -22.67 -4.95 3.24
C VAL A 121 -22.39 -4.10 2.01
N ARG A 122 -21.49 -3.12 2.15
CA ARG A 122 -20.88 -2.52 0.96
C ARG A 122 -20.08 -3.64 0.31
N GLU A 123 -20.61 -4.24 -0.74
CA GLU A 123 -19.87 -5.23 -1.53
C GLU A 123 -18.50 -4.62 -1.83
N ALA A 124 -17.45 -5.34 -1.42
CA ALA A 124 -16.09 -4.96 -1.67
C ALA A 124 -15.98 -4.49 -3.12
N SER A 125 -15.51 -3.27 -3.34
CA SER A 125 -15.16 -2.78 -4.68
C SER A 125 -14.46 -3.92 -5.44
N ASN A 126 -14.68 -4.08 -6.74
CA ASN A 126 -14.00 -5.12 -7.54
C ASN A 126 -12.49 -5.17 -7.23
N LEU A 127 -11.90 -4.03 -6.82
CA LEU A 127 -10.52 -3.87 -6.38
C LEU A 127 -10.23 -4.57 -5.07
N GLY A 128 -11.08 -4.37 -4.07
CA GLY A 128 -10.93 -5.02 -2.77
C GLY A 128 -10.97 -6.54 -2.92
N SER A 129 -11.96 -7.06 -3.65
CA SER A 129 -12.08 -8.50 -3.90
C SER A 129 -10.84 -9.04 -4.62
N LEU A 130 -10.39 -8.37 -5.69
CA LEU A 130 -9.17 -8.72 -6.42
C LEU A 130 -7.92 -8.72 -5.50
N LEU A 131 -7.72 -7.66 -4.72
CA LEU A 131 -6.58 -7.53 -3.80
C LEU A 131 -6.57 -8.65 -2.76
N TYR A 132 -7.74 -9.00 -2.21
CA TYR A 132 -7.85 -10.08 -1.24
C TYR A 132 -7.63 -11.46 -1.88
N GLU A 133 -8.15 -11.69 -3.09
CA GLU A 133 -7.86 -12.92 -3.84
C GLU A 133 -6.37 -13.04 -4.14
N GLN A 134 -5.68 -11.96 -4.48
CA GLN A 134 -4.23 -11.94 -4.69
C GLN A 134 -3.44 -12.13 -3.39
N TYR A 135 -3.94 -11.60 -2.28
CA TYR A 135 -3.36 -11.80 -0.96
C TYR A 135 -3.40 -13.28 -0.54
N THR A 136 -4.54 -13.94 -0.78
CA THR A 136 -4.78 -15.33 -0.36
C THR A 136 -4.25 -16.37 -1.35
N ASN A 137 -4.24 -16.06 -2.65
CA ASN A 137 -3.59 -16.87 -3.66
C ASN A 137 -2.14 -16.39 -3.84
N GLU A 138 -1.27 -16.76 -2.90
CA GLU A 138 0.16 -16.71 -3.15
C GLU A 138 0.46 -17.50 -4.42
N PRO A 139 1.09 -16.92 -5.46
CA PRO A 139 1.60 -17.73 -6.54
C PRO A 139 2.62 -18.69 -5.93
N GLU A 140 2.37 -20.00 -6.03
CA GLU A 140 3.33 -21.04 -5.68
C GLU A 140 4.66 -20.69 -6.36
N ASN A 141 5.70 -20.47 -5.56
CA ASN A 141 7.05 -20.12 -6.00
C ASN A 141 7.75 -21.36 -6.55
#